data_AF-A0A0D2LRW1-F1
#
_entry.id   AF-A0A0D2LRW1-F1
#
_cell.length_a   1.000
_cell.length_b   1.000
_cell.length_c   1.000
_cell.angle_alpha   90.00
_cell.angle_beta   90.00
_cell.angle_gamma   90.00
#
_symmetry.space_group_name_H-M   'P 1'
#
loop_
_entity.id
_entity.type
_entity.pdbx_description
1 polymer ?
#
loop_
_entity_poly.entity_id
_entity_poly.type
_entity_poly.pdbx_seq_one_letter_code
_entity_poly.pdbx_strand_id
1 'polypeptide(L)' 'RSPNIEWAKHPNWTWSLITYLSDHPTFRTKLFSDSTADAAKENRSKAVAKDGKPQQYAVLAKHIF' A
#
# COMPACT_ATOMS: atom_id res chain seq x y z
N ARG A 1 -1.03 23.59 -7.73
CA ARG A 1 -1.83 22.49 -8.34
C ARG A 1 -0.82 21.45 -8.81
N SER A 2 -0.90 20.20 -8.34
CA SER A 2 0.02 19.16 -8.80
C SER A 2 -0.26 18.83 -10.27
N PRO A 3 0.77 18.53 -11.09
CA PRO A 3 0.58 18.14 -12.48
C PRO A 3 -0.23 16.85 -12.57
N ASN A 4 -1.03 16.72 -13.63
CA ASN A 4 -1.80 15.50 -13.87
C ASN A 4 -0.84 14.37 -14.27
N ILE A 5 -0.94 13.24 -13.58
CA ILE A 5 -0.11 12.06 -13.84
C ILE A 5 -0.89 11.13 -14.75
N GLU A 6 -0.43 10.98 -16.00
CA GLU A 6 -1.02 10.05 -16.96
C GLU A 6 -0.50 8.63 -16.72
N TRP A 7 -1.21 7.87 -15.88
CA TRP A 7 -0.88 6.48 -15.55
C TRP A 7 -0.72 5.56 -16.79
N ALA A 8 -1.48 5.82 -17.86
CA ALA A 8 -1.41 5.05 -19.10
C ALA A 8 -0.05 5.15 -19.81
N LYS A 9 0.72 6.22 -19.57
CA LYS A 9 2.08 6.38 -20.13
C LYS A 9 3.15 5.60 -19.37
N HIS A 10 2.82 5.06 -18.20
CA HIS A 10 3.77 4.42 -17.29
C HIS A 10 3.23 3.09 -16.72
N PRO A 11 3.01 2.08 -17.58
CA PRO A 11 2.48 0.79 -17.13
C PRO A 11 3.40 0.08 -16.12
N ASN A 12 4.70 0.37 -16.16
CA ASN A 12 5.69 -0.14 -15.22
C ASN A 12 5.44 0.31 -13.77
N TRP A 13 4.85 1.49 -13.54
CA TRP A 13 4.53 1.96 -12.18
C TRP A 13 3.49 1.07 -11.49
N THR A 14 2.49 0.62 -12.24
CA THR A 14 1.50 -0.34 -11.74
C THR A 14 2.17 -1.65 -11.35
N TRP A 15 3.09 -2.14 -12.19
CA TRP A 15 3.86 -3.35 -11.87
C TRP A 15 4.75 -3.17 -10.64
N SER A 16 5.49 -2.05 -10.53
CA SER A 16 6.30 -1.74 -9.35
C SER A 16 5.46 -1.68 -8.07
N LEU A 17 4.26 -1.09 -8.14
CA LEU A 17 3.32 -1.06 -7.03
C LEU A 17 2.86 -2.47 -6.63
N ILE A 18 2.48 -3.31 -7.61
CA ILE A 18 2.05 -4.69 -7.36
C ILE A 18 3.18 -5.50 -6.73
N THR A 19 4.39 -5.40 -7.27
CA THR A 19 5.59 -6.07 -6.74
C THR A 19 5.85 -5.65 -5.30
N TYR A 20 5.89 -4.33 -5.03
CA TYR A 20 6.14 -3.82 -3.69
C TYR A 20 5.12 -4.33 -2.65
N LEU A 21 3.83 -4.30 -3.01
CA LEU A 21 2.76 -4.77 -2.13
C LEU A 21 2.77 -6.30 -1.93
N SER A 22 3.30 -7.04 -2.89
CA SER A 22 3.47 -8.50 -2.79
C SER A 22 4.63 -8.85 -1.86
N ASP A 23 5.74 -8.12 -1.97
CA ASP A 23 6.93 -8.32 -1.14
C ASP A 23 6.74 -7.83 0.30
N HIS A 24 5.82 -6.88 0.52
CA HIS A 24 5.55 -6.28 1.83
C HIS A 24 4.10 -6.51 2.28
N PRO A 25 3.70 -7.76 2.59
CA PRO A 25 2.31 -8.11 2.89
C PRO A 25 1.77 -7.38 4.13
N THR A 26 2.59 -7.15 5.16
CA THR A 26 2.20 -6.37 6.35
C THR A 26 1.99 -4.89 6.03
N PHE A 27 2.78 -4.32 5.12
CA PHE A 27 2.57 -2.95 4.64
C PHE A 27 1.26 -2.87 3.85
N ARG A 28 1.05 -3.80 2.92
CA ARG A 28 -0.19 -3.92 2.14
C ARG A 28 -1.42 -4.02 3.04
N THR A 29 -1.39 -4.92 4.02
CA THR A 29 -2.51 -5.13 4.95
C THR A 29 -2.79 -3.87 5.79
N LYS A 30 -1.75 -3.15 6.23
CA LYS A 30 -1.92 -1.87 6.93
C LYS A 30 -2.50 -0.78 6.03
N LEU A 31 -2.02 -0.69 4.79
CA LEU A 31 -2.44 0.32 3.81
C LEU A 31 -3.93 0.20 3.46
N PHE A 32 -4.37 -1.02 3.18
CA PHE A 32 -5.76 -1.29 2.81
C PHE A 32 -6.70 -1.45 4.00
N SER A 33 -6.19 -1.17 5.22
CA SER A 33 -6.89 -1.40 6.48
C SER A 33 -7.21 -2.87 6.68
N ASP A 34 -6.44 -3.50 7.56
CA ASP A 34 -6.66 -4.87 7.93
C ASP A 34 -8.10 -5.09 8.42
N SER A 35 -8.71 -6.17 7.98
CA SER A 35 -10.06 -6.55 8.40
C SER A 35 -9.99 -7.20 9.77
N THR A 36 -10.80 -6.73 10.72
CA THR A 36 -10.88 -7.36 12.05
C THR A 36 -11.36 -8.81 11.95
N ALA A 37 -12.25 -9.10 10.99
CA ALA A 37 -12.77 -10.45 10.78
C ALA A 37 -11.70 -11.40 10.24
N ASP A 38 -10.85 -10.94 9.31
CA ASP A 38 -9.82 -11.78 8.73
C ASP A 38 -8.64 -11.98 9.69
N ALA A 39 -8.27 -10.94 10.45
CA ALA A 39 -7.30 -11.07 11.53
C ALA A 39 -7.76 -12.10 12.59
N ALA A 40 -9.04 -12.07 12.98
CA ALA A 40 -9.61 -13.03 13.92
C ALA A 40 -9.62 -14.47 13.38
N LYS A 41 -9.99 -14.67 12.10
CA LYS A 41 -9.92 -16.00 11.45
C LYS A 41 -8.50 -16.57 11.45
N GLU A 42 -7.50 -15.71 11.27
CA GLU A 42 -6.09 -16.07 11.27
C GLU A 42 -5.47 -16.13 12.69
N ASN A 43 -6.27 -16.03 13.75
CA ASN A 43 -5.83 -15.99 15.15
C ASN A 43 -4.70 -14.97 15.41
N ARG A 44 -4.70 -13.86 14.66
CA ARG A 44 -3.71 -12.78 14.79
C ARG A 44 -4.37 -11.47 15.20
N SER A 45 -3.60 -10.59 15.81
CA SER A 45 -4.06 -9.23 16.09
C SER A 45 -4.16 -8.41 14.80
N LYS A 46 -5.11 -7.47 14.79
CA LYS A 46 -5.29 -6.52 13.69
C LYS A 46 -4.02 -5.71 13.46
N ALA A 47 -3.52 -5.72 12.23
CA ALA A 47 -2.39 -4.91 11.82
C ALA A 47 -2.86 -3.46 11.61
N VAL A 48 -2.69 -2.63 12.64
CA VAL A 48 -2.99 -1.20 12.56
C VAL A 48 -1.75 -0.46 12.05
N ALA A 49 -1.97 0.47 11.12
CA ALA A 49 -0.95 1.42 10.71
C ALA A 49 -0.63 2.37 11.87
N LYS A 50 0.63 2.42 12.31
CA LYS A 50 1.08 3.45 13.27
C LYS A 50 1.17 4.81 12.58
N ASP A 51 1.54 4.81 11.30
CA ASP A 51 1.65 5.99 10.46
C ASP A 51 0.32 6.32 9.79
N GLY A 52 0.05 7.61 9.57
CA GLY A 52 -1.09 8.05 8.79
C GLY A 52 -1.02 7.56 7.34
N LYS A 53 -2.19 7.40 6.70
CA LYS A 53 -2.27 7.08 5.26
C LYS A 53 -1.38 7.98 4.38
N PRO A 54 -1.28 9.32 4.61
CA PRO A 54 -0.40 10.17 3.82
C PRO A 54 1.08 9.74 3.83
N GLN A 55 1.60 9.32 4.99
CA GLN A 55 2.96 8.83 5.12
C GLN A 55 3.17 7.52 4.37
N GLN A 56 2.19 6.61 4.42
CA GLN A 56 2.25 5.36 3.65
C GLN A 56 2.22 5.61 2.14
N TYR A 57 1.40 6.56 1.68
CA TYR A 57 1.39 6.97 0.28
C TYR A 57 2.72 7.63 -0.14
N ALA A 58 3.39 8.36 0.75
CA ALA A 58 4.72 8.91 0.48
C ALA A 58 5.79 7.80 0.31
N VAL A 59 5.72 6.74 1.13
CA VAL A 59 6.60 5.56 0.98
C VAL A 59 6.38 4.89 -0.39
N LEU A 60 5.13 4.70 -0.79
CA LEU A 60 4.80 4.16 -2.11
C LEU A 60 5.28 5.06 -3.25
N ALA A 61 5.04 6.37 -3.15
CA ALA A 61 5.47 7.32 -4.16
C ALA A 61 6.99 7.28 -4.36
N LYS A 62 7.78 7.19 -3.28
CA LYS A 62 9.25 7.07 -3.35
C LYS A 62 9.72 5.77 -4.01
N HIS A 63 8.90 4.72 -3.99
CA HIS A 63 9.26 3.44 -4.60
C HIS A 63 8.84 3.35 -6.08
N ILE A 64 7.76 4.05 -6.45
CA ILE A 64 7.16 3.98 -7.79
C ILE A 64 7.76 5.01 -8.76
N PHE A 65 8.01 6.23 -8.27
CA PHE A 65 8.53 7.36 -9.04
C PHE A 65 10.02 7.58 -8.77
#